data_AF-A0AAD9KIQ1-F1
#
_entry.id   AF-A0AAD9KIQ1-F1
#
_cell.length_a   1.000
_cell.length_b   1.000
_cell.length_c   1.000
_cell.angle_alpha   90.00
_cell.angle_beta   90.00
_cell.angle_gamma   90.00
#
_symmetry.space_group_name_H-M   'P 1'
#
loop_
_entity.id
_entity.type
_entity.pdbx_description
1 polymer ?
#
loop_
_entity_poly.entity_id
_entity_poly.type
_entity_poly.pdbx_seq_one_letter_code
_entity_poly.pdbx_strand_id
1 'polypeptide(L)' 'MLRREFDVALKQLLIFCGYQTSAFKGHSFRIGAATAAALWGESDAQIRAAGRWTSDAFRRYIRIA' A
#
# COMPACT_ATOMS: atom_id res chain seq x y z
N MET A 1 5.30 7.54 -10.82
CA MET A 1 5.57 6.10 -10.86
C MET A 1 4.31 5.35 -11.25
N LEU A 2 4.35 4.62 -12.35
CA LEU A 2 3.28 3.74 -12.80
C LEU A 2 3.25 2.46 -11.94
N ARG A 3 2.07 1.82 -11.81
CA ARG A 3 1.93 0.57 -11.05
C ARG A 3 2.92 -0.52 -11.53
N ARG A 4 3.14 -0.62 -12.84
CA ARG A 4 4.08 -1.58 -13.43
C ARG A 4 5.53 -1.35 -12.97
N GLU A 5 5.95 -0.10 -12.85
CA GLU A 5 7.32 0.26 -12.44
C GLU A 5 7.52 -0.12 -10.97
N PHE A 6 6.52 0.16 -10.14
CA PHE A 6 6.51 -0.27 -8.74
C PHE A 6 6.56 -1.79 -8.61
N ASP A 7 5.72 -2.52 -9.36
CA ASP A 7 5.68 -3.98 -9.27
C ASP A 7 7.03 -4.62 -9.70
N VAL A 8 7.71 -4.05 -10.71
CA VAL A 8 9.05 -4.50 -11.12
C VAL A 8 10.08 -4.23 -10.02
N ALA A 9 10.14 -3.00 -9.50
CA ALA A 9 11.07 -2.64 -8.45
C ALA A 9 10.84 -3.46 -7.16
N LEU A 10 9.58 -3.64 -6.78
CA LEU A 10 9.19 -4.47 -5.63
C LEU A 10 9.67 -5.92 -5.83
N LYS A 11 9.44 -6.50 -7.01
CA LYS A 11 9.90 -7.87 -7.31
C LYS A 11 11.42 -8.00 -7.17
N GLN A 12 12.18 -7.03 -7.69
CA GLN A 12 13.64 -7.03 -7.58
C GLN A 12 14.11 -6.94 -6.13
N LEU A 13 13.51 -6.06 -5.33
CA LEU A 13 13.84 -5.90 -3.91
C LEU A 13 13.49 -7.14 -3.09
N LEU A 14 12.35 -7.77 -3.34
CA LEU A 14 11.96 -9.00 -2.65
C LEU A 14 12.94 -10.14 -2.95
N ILE A 15 13.37 -10.29 -4.20
CA ILE A 15 14.40 -11.28 -4.59
C ILE A 15 15.71 -10.98 -3.87
N PHE A 16 16.15 -9.72 -3.89
CA PHE A 16 17.38 -9.29 -3.23
C PHE A 16 17.38 -9.59 -1.72
N CYS A 17 16.24 -9.38 -1.06
CA CYS A 17 16.07 -9.65 0.37
C CYS A 17 15.75 -11.12 0.70
N GLY A 18 15.67 -12.03 -0.28
CA GLY A 18 15.38 -13.44 -0.06
C GLY A 18 13.89 -13.77 0.23
N TYR A 19 12.96 -12.88 -0.08
CA TYR A 19 11.53 -13.09 0.13
C TYR A 19 10.85 -13.76 -1.08
N GLN A 20 9.81 -14.55 -0.79
CA GLN A 20 8.95 -15.14 -1.81
C GLN A 20 8.09 -14.07 -2.50
N THR A 21 8.42 -13.76 -3.75
CA THR A 21 7.74 -12.69 -4.52
C THR A 21 6.24 -12.91 -4.69
N SER A 22 5.77 -14.16 -4.70
CA SER A 22 4.34 -14.51 -4.86
C SER A 22 3.48 -14.09 -3.67
N ALA A 23 4.06 -13.96 -2.48
CA ALA A 23 3.37 -13.58 -1.26
C ALA A 23 3.06 -12.06 -1.19
N PHE A 24 3.73 -11.25 -2.01
CA PHE A 24 3.63 -9.79 -1.96
C PHE A 24 3.16 -9.24 -3.30
N LYS A 25 2.15 -8.37 -3.26
CA LYS A 25 1.69 -7.60 -4.43
C LYS A 25 1.57 -6.14 -4.04
N GLY A 26 1.58 -5.23 -5.02
CA GLY A 26 1.37 -3.80 -4.72
C GLY A 26 0.07 -3.51 -3.97
N HIS A 27 -0.93 -4.39 -4.05
CA HIS A 27 -2.14 -4.31 -3.22
C HIS A 27 -1.83 -4.43 -1.71
N SER A 28 -0.94 -5.34 -1.30
CA SER A 28 -0.52 -5.49 0.10
C SER A 28 0.09 -4.19 0.65
N PHE A 29 0.87 -3.49 -0.18
CA PHE A 29 1.47 -2.20 0.19
C PHE A 29 0.43 -1.09 0.32
N ARG A 30 -0.64 -1.10 -0.49
CA ARG A 30 -1.75 -0.13 -0.32
C ARG A 30 -2.47 -0.32 1.02
N ILE A 31 -2.66 -1.56 1.46
CA ILE A 31 -3.24 -1.89 2.78
C ILE A 31 -2.33 -1.37 3.89
N GLY A 32 -1.04 -1.72 3.82
CA GLY A 32 -0.04 -1.27 4.80
C GLY A 32 0.05 0.25 4.87
N ALA A 33 0.12 0.93 3.73
CA ALA A 33 0.20 2.39 3.67
C ALA A 33 -1.05 3.09 4.22
N ALA A 34 -2.25 2.61 3.88
CA ALA A 34 -3.49 3.15 4.44
C ALA A 34 -3.55 2.97 5.96
N THR A 35 -3.18 1.77 6.43
CA THR A 35 -3.15 1.45 7.86
C THR A 35 -2.13 2.30 8.60
N ALA A 36 -0.91 2.44 8.07
CA ALA A 36 0.14 3.26 8.67
C ALA A 36 -0.25 4.74 8.77
N ALA A 37 -0.83 5.30 7.70
CA ALA A 37 -1.33 6.67 7.70
C ALA A 37 -2.42 6.87 8.77
N ALA A 38 -3.36 5.93 8.88
CA ALA A 38 -4.39 5.97 9.93
C ALA A 38 -3.79 5.88 11.34
N LEU A 39 -2.79 5.02 11.55
CA LEU A 39 -2.07 4.91 12.83
C LEU A 39 -1.27 6.18 13.18
N TRP A 40 -0.82 6.93 12.17
CA TRP A 40 -0.20 8.25 12.35
C TRP A 40 -1.19 9.39 12.57
N GLY A 41 -2.50 9.09 12.62
CA GLY A 41 -3.53 10.09 12.87
C GLY A 41 -3.87 10.95 11.64
N GLU A 42 -3.48 10.52 10.44
CA GLU A 42 -3.90 11.16 9.20
C GLU A 42 -5.43 11.10 9.05
N SER A 43 -6.04 12.20 8.62
CA SER A 43 -7.48 12.22 8.35
C SER A 43 -7.85 11.37 7.15
N ASP A 44 -9.12 10.96 7.07
CA ASP A 44 -9.68 10.25 5.91
C ASP A 44 -9.40 10.98 4.59
N ALA A 45 -9.44 12.31 4.58
CA ALA A 45 -9.16 13.11 3.39
C ALA A 45 -7.69 13.01 2.96
N GLN A 46 -6.76 13.03 3.91
CA GLN A 46 -5.32 12.86 3.67
C GLN A 46 -5.01 11.45 3.15
N ILE A 47 -5.56 10.42 3.79
CA ILE A 47 -5.37 9.02 3.36
C ILE A 47 -5.94 8.81 1.95
N ARG A 48 -7.16 9.31 1.70
CA ARG A 48 -7.82 9.21 0.39
C ARG A 48 -6.97 9.87 -0.70
N ALA A 49 -6.47 11.09 -0.44
CA ALA A 49 -5.61 11.83 -1.36
C ALA A 49 -4.28 11.09 -1.61
N ALA A 50 -3.61 10.64 -0.56
CA ALA A 50 -2.32 9.97 -0.64
C ALA A 50 -2.37 8.69 -1.50
N GLY A 51 -3.40 7.86 -1.35
CA GLY A 51 -3.57 6.66 -2.17
C GLY A 51 -4.34 6.86 -3.47
N ARG A 52 -4.70 8.11 -3.82
CA ARG A 52 -5.46 8.48 -5.02
C ARG A 52 -6.76 7.70 -5.16
N TRP A 53 -7.49 7.55 -4.06
CA TRP A 53 -8.82 6.95 -4.09
C TRP A 53 -9.87 7.99 -4.45
N THR A 54 -10.81 7.62 -5.32
CA THR A 54 -11.96 8.47 -5.67
C THR A 54 -13.18 8.20 -4.77
N SER A 55 -13.12 7.16 -3.94
CA SER A 55 -14.19 6.74 -3.05
C SER A 55 -13.65 6.31 -1.69
N ASP A 56 -14.54 5.97 -0.77
CA ASP A 56 -14.22 5.50 0.58
C ASP A 56 -13.77 4.03 0.64
N ALA A 57 -13.47 3.41 -0.51
CA ALA A 57 -12.95 2.04 -0.58
C ALA A 57 -11.64 1.84 0.24
N PHE A 58 -10.87 2.91 0.46
CA PHE A 58 -9.66 2.88 1.28
C PHE A 58 -9.92 2.51 2.74
N ARG A 59 -11.11 2.79 3.28
CA ARG A 59 -11.46 2.44 4.67
C ARG A 59 -11.35 0.93 4.93
N ARG A 60 -11.66 0.10 3.93
CA ARG A 60 -11.53 -1.37 4.03
C ARG A 60 -10.07 -1.85 4.05
N TYR A 61 -9.14 -0.98 3.67
CA TYR A 61 -7.71 -1.28 3.63
C TYR A 61 -7.03 -0.92 4.94
N ILE A 62 -7.67 -0.11 5.79
CA ILE A 62 -7.18 0.23 7.13
C ILE A 62 -7.45 -0.96 8.05
N ARG A 63 -6.39 -1.51 8.64
CA ARG A 63 -6.45 -2.64 9.57
C ARG A 63 -5.82 -2.24 10.90
N ILE A 64 -6.62 -1.57 11.73
CA ILE A 64 -6.26 -1.24 13.12
C ILE A 64 -6.97 -2.28 14.00
N ALA A 65 -6.22 -2.92 14.89
CA ALA A 65 -6.75 -3.89 15.86
C ALA A 65 -7.47 -3.17 16.99
#